data_AF-A0A2D4KE87-F1
#
_entry.id   AF-A0A2D4KE87-F1
#
_cell.length_a   1.000
_cell.length_b   1.000
_cell.length_c   1.000
_cell.angle_alpha   90.00
_cell.angle_beta   90.00
_cell.angle_gamma   90.00
#
_symmetry.space_group_name_H-M   'P 1'
#
loop_
_entity.id
_entity.type
_entity.pdbx_description
1 polymer ?
#
loop_
_entity_poly.entity_id
_entity_poly.type
_entity_poly.pdbx_seq_one_letter_code
_entity_poly.pdbx_strand_id
1 'polypeptide(L)'
;MGRTMNQEEVELLMSQTVEKVSDTLSVTADIAQHLLIHCKWNVDVLIQQYTEDQESMLFFSGLQVRNPQPPSSPVTHCPVCVNPLSETDDLPLLCWMHYCCKSCWNEYLTTRIEQNLILNCTCPISDCPAQPTTAFIRSIISSKEVIAKYEKALLRGYVECCSNLTWCTNPQGCDQILCKEGLCYGEACSKCSWISCF
;
A
#
# COMPACT_ATOMS: atom_id res chain seq x y z
N MET A 1 24.46 16.32 -12.66
CA MET A 1 23.30 16.25 -13.57
C MET A 1 22.39 15.24 -12.95
N GLY A 2 21.14 15.59 -12.64
CA GLY A 2 20.17 14.66 -12.08
C GLY A 2 19.96 13.46 -13.00
N ARG A 3 19.62 12.34 -12.39
CA ARG A 3 19.41 11.08 -13.10
C ARG A 3 17.93 10.95 -13.47
N THR A 4 17.64 10.66 -14.74
CA THR A 4 16.30 10.21 -15.15
C THR A 4 16.22 8.70 -15.00
N MET A 5 15.12 8.21 -14.44
CA MET A 5 14.84 6.81 -14.16
C MET A 5 13.50 6.42 -14.78
N ASN A 6 13.40 5.19 -15.28
CA ASN A 6 12.13 4.60 -15.67
C ASN A 6 11.37 4.06 -14.44
N GLN A 7 10.15 3.58 -14.65
CA GLN A 7 9.32 3.04 -13.56
C GLN A 7 9.93 1.77 -12.96
N GLU A 8 10.48 0.88 -13.79
CA GLU A 8 11.07 -0.38 -13.32
C GLU A 8 12.28 -0.16 -12.39
N GLU A 9 13.12 0.84 -12.67
CA GLU A 9 14.25 1.21 -11.83
C GLU A 9 13.79 1.75 -10.47
N VAL A 10 12.71 2.52 -10.42
CA VAL A 10 12.17 3.06 -9.17
C VAL A 10 11.43 1.98 -8.38
N GLU A 11 10.74 1.06 -9.04
CA GLU A 11 10.15 -0.14 -8.42
C GLU A 11 11.21 -1.02 -7.75
N LEU A 12 12.40 -1.14 -8.37
CA LEU A 12 13.53 -1.82 -7.76
C LEU A 12 14.01 -1.11 -6.50
N LEU A 13 14.15 0.23 -6.52
CA LEU A 13 14.51 0.99 -5.32
C LEU A 13 13.47 0.84 -4.20
N MET A 14 12.19 0.88 -4.55
CA MET A 14 11.09 0.66 -3.63
C MET A 14 11.19 -0.72 -2.99
N SER A 15 11.42 -1.76 -3.79
CA SER A 15 11.55 -3.15 -3.32
C SER A 15 12.78 -3.35 -2.42
N GLN A 16 13.92 -2.77 -2.78
CA GLN A 16 15.14 -2.79 -1.95
C GLN A 16 14.94 -2.10 -0.60
N THR A 17 14.17 -1.00 -0.59
CA THR A 17 13.83 -0.30 0.66
C THR A 17 12.97 -1.19 1.55
N VAL A 18 11.99 -1.89 0.99
CA VAL A 18 11.16 -2.87 1.70
C VAL A 18 12.03 -3.99 2.27
N GLU A 19 12.90 -4.60 1.47
CA GLU A 19 13.80 -5.69 1.92
C GLU A 19 14.70 -5.24 3.08
N LYS A 20 15.34 -4.08 2.95
CA LYS A 20 16.19 -3.53 4.01
C LYS A 20 15.44 -3.35 5.33
N VAL A 21 14.21 -2.83 5.28
CA VAL A 21 13.37 -2.64 6.47
C VAL A 21 12.88 -3.99 7.02
N SER A 22 12.52 -4.92 6.14
CA SER A 22 12.13 -6.28 6.48
C SER A 22 13.22 -6.96 7.31
N ASP A 23 14.47 -6.89 6.85
CA ASP A 23 15.63 -7.46 7.54
C ASP A 23 15.90 -6.74 8.88
N THR A 24 15.85 -5.41 8.88
CA THR A 24 16.14 -4.59 10.07
C THR A 24 15.14 -4.83 11.20
N LEU A 25 13.84 -4.89 10.86
CA LEU A 25 12.77 -5.10 11.84
C LEU A 25 12.46 -6.59 12.07
N SER A 26 13.08 -7.50 11.31
CA SER A 26 12.82 -8.94 11.34
C SER A 26 11.33 -9.29 11.14
N VAL A 27 10.68 -8.60 10.19
CA VAL A 27 9.29 -8.85 9.78
C VAL A 27 9.23 -9.36 8.34
N THR A 28 8.06 -9.78 7.86
CA THR A 28 7.89 -10.17 6.45
C THR A 28 7.91 -8.94 5.53
N ALA A 29 8.27 -9.13 4.26
CA ALA A 29 8.28 -8.04 3.27
C ALA A 29 6.90 -7.37 3.11
N ASP A 30 5.82 -8.13 3.23
CA ASP A 30 4.44 -7.61 3.18
C ASP A 30 4.14 -6.68 4.37
N ILE A 31 4.54 -7.09 5.58
CA ILE A 31 4.40 -6.25 6.79
C ILE A 31 5.30 -5.02 6.68
N ALA A 32 6.56 -5.17 6.26
CA ALA A 32 7.50 -4.06 6.09
C ALA A 32 6.96 -3.03 5.08
N GLN A 33 6.44 -3.47 3.94
CA GLN A 33 5.83 -2.59 2.95
C GLN A 33 4.61 -1.86 3.51
N HIS A 34 3.73 -2.56 4.22
CA HIS A 34 2.55 -1.95 4.84
C HIS A 34 2.94 -0.86 5.86
N LEU A 35 3.91 -1.15 6.71
CA LEU A 35 4.45 -0.21 7.68
C LEU A 35 5.12 1.01 7.00
N LEU A 36 5.89 0.78 5.94
CA LEU A 36 6.49 1.85 5.14
C LEU A 36 5.42 2.75 4.54
N ILE A 37 4.36 2.19 3.98
CA ILE A 37 3.23 2.94 3.44
C ILE A 37 2.59 3.80 4.54
N HIS A 38 2.32 3.22 5.71
CA HIS A 38 1.76 3.94 6.86
C HIS A 38 2.65 5.11 7.31
N CYS A 39 3.97 4.91 7.35
CA CYS A 39 4.95 5.94 7.71
C CYS A 39 5.35 6.84 6.54
N LYS A 40 4.59 6.84 5.42
CA LYS A 40 4.88 7.65 4.22
C LYS A 40 6.32 7.48 3.74
N TRP A 41 6.78 6.23 3.70
CA TRP A 41 8.12 5.81 3.30
C TRP A 41 9.28 6.46 4.09
N ASN A 42 9.01 7.04 5.25
CA ASN A 42 10.05 7.53 6.14
C ASN A 42 10.63 6.38 6.97
N VAL A 43 11.77 5.85 6.51
CA VAL A 43 12.46 4.70 7.09
C VAL A 43 12.91 4.97 8.53
N ASP A 44 13.46 6.14 8.80
CA ASP A 44 14.00 6.47 10.13
C ASP A 44 12.88 6.58 11.17
N VAL A 45 11.78 7.25 10.81
CA VAL A 45 10.58 7.35 11.68
C VAL A 45 9.99 5.97 11.94
N LEU A 46 9.90 5.12 10.91
CA LEU A 46 9.39 3.76 11.06
C LEU A 46 10.26 2.95 12.04
N ILE A 47 11.57 2.93 11.84
CA ILE A 47 12.50 2.17 12.70
C ILE A 47 12.42 2.68 14.13
N GLN A 48 12.41 4.00 14.32
CA GLN A 48 12.30 4.61 15.64
C GLN A 48 11.01 4.19 16.35
N GLN A 49 9.85 4.43 15.73
CA GLN A 49 8.54 4.14 16.34
C GLN A 49 8.34 2.65 16.60
N TYR A 50 8.78 1.78 15.69
CA TYR A 50 8.68 0.34 15.86
C TYR A 50 9.56 -0.18 17.00
N THR A 51 10.77 0.37 17.15
CA THR A 51 11.71 -0.02 18.22
C THR A 51 11.25 0.51 19.59
N GLU A 52 10.60 1.68 19.62
CA GLU A 52 10.03 2.26 20.84
C GLU A 52 8.79 1.48 21.34
N ASP A 53 7.82 1.23 20.47
CA ASP A 53 6.59 0.49 20.80
C ASP A 53 6.02 -0.24 19.57
N GLN A 54 6.44 -1.50 19.41
CA GLN A 54 6.00 -2.38 18.35
C GLN A 54 4.47 -2.60 18.35
N GLU A 55 3.84 -2.80 19.52
CA GLU A 55 2.41 -3.10 19.59
C GLU A 55 1.56 -1.93 19.15
N SER A 56 1.91 -0.72 19.61
CA SER A 56 1.22 0.49 19.18
C SER A 56 1.40 0.74 17.69
N MET A 57 2.59 0.50 17.15
CA MET A 57 2.85 0.65 15.71
C MET A 57 1.99 -0.31 14.87
N LEU A 58 1.94 -1.60 15.24
CA LEU A 58 1.08 -2.59 14.58
C LEU A 58 -0.41 -2.24 14.71
N PHE A 59 -0.83 -1.67 15.84
CA PHE A 59 -2.21 -1.24 16.05
C PHE A 59 -2.59 -0.04 15.19
N PHE A 60 -1.78 1.04 15.19
CA PHE A 60 -2.09 2.26 14.42
C PHE A 60 -2.00 2.05 12.91
N SER A 61 -1.13 1.15 12.44
CA SER A 61 -1.09 0.72 11.03
C SER A 61 -2.26 -0.16 10.61
N GLY A 62 -3.12 -0.58 11.54
CA GLY A 62 -4.24 -1.47 11.25
C GLY A 62 -3.83 -2.92 10.95
N LEU A 63 -2.58 -3.30 11.23
CA LEU A 63 -2.10 -4.69 11.15
C LEU A 63 -2.56 -5.53 12.34
N GLN A 64 -2.86 -4.87 13.46
CA GLN A 64 -3.37 -5.51 14.67
C GLN A 64 -4.63 -4.79 15.17
N VAL A 65 -5.62 -5.57 15.63
CA VAL A 65 -6.83 -5.06 16.28
C VAL A 65 -6.81 -5.51 17.74
N ARG A 66 -7.00 -4.57 18.68
CA ARG A 66 -7.09 -4.88 20.12
C ARG A 66 -8.48 -5.40 20.46
N ASN A 67 -8.55 -6.44 21.28
CA ASN A 67 -9.78 -7.07 21.78
C ASN A 67 -10.81 -7.44 20.70
N PRO A 68 -10.48 -8.41 19.83
CA PRO A 68 -11.49 -9.01 18.96
C PRO A 68 -12.62 -9.65 19.80
N GLN A 69 -13.84 -9.11 19.74
CA GLN A 69 -15.07 -9.72 20.30
C GLN A 69 -15.66 -10.77 19.35
N PRO A 70 -15.50 -12.08 19.60
CA PRO A 70 -15.98 -13.13 18.70
C PRO A 70 -17.46 -12.97 18.35
N PRO A 71 -17.85 -13.29 17.10
CA PRO A 71 -19.26 -13.27 16.74
C PRO A 71 -20.02 -14.19 17.69
N SER A 72 -21.12 -13.69 18.24
CA SER A 72 -21.94 -14.40 19.24
C SER A 72 -22.60 -15.67 18.69
N SER A 73 -22.57 -15.86 17.36
CA SER A 73 -23.20 -16.95 16.63
C SER A 73 -22.39 -17.34 15.39
N PRO A 74 -22.44 -18.61 14.94
CA PRO A 74 -21.82 -19.02 13.69
C PRO A 74 -22.40 -18.20 12.54
N VAL A 75 -21.50 -17.75 11.67
CA VAL A 75 -21.88 -16.84 10.61
C VAL A 75 -22.22 -17.64 9.38
N THR A 76 -23.49 -17.54 9.00
CA THR A 76 -24.05 -18.24 7.85
C THR A 76 -24.25 -17.34 6.62
N HIS A 77 -24.13 -16.01 6.78
CA HIS A 77 -24.39 -15.04 5.71
C HIS A 77 -23.36 -13.91 5.70
N CYS A 78 -23.07 -13.39 4.50
CA CYS A 78 -22.19 -12.23 4.32
C CYS A 78 -22.83 -10.97 4.93
N PRO A 79 -22.11 -10.18 5.76
CA PRO A 79 -22.68 -8.99 6.40
C PRO A 79 -22.94 -7.84 5.41
N VAL A 80 -22.37 -7.92 4.19
CA VAL A 80 -22.51 -6.88 3.16
C VAL A 80 -23.62 -7.20 2.18
N CYS A 81 -23.60 -8.38 1.55
CA CYS A 81 -24.59 -8.76 0.52
C CYS A 81 -25.68 -9.71 1.01
N VAL A 82 -25.59 -10.20 2.26
CA VAL A 82 -26.57 -11.12 2.88
C VAL A 82 -26.68 -12.48 2.15
N ASN A 83 -25.79 -12.78 1.20
CA ASN A 83 -25.74 -14.10 0.57
C ASN A 83 -25.21 -15.15 1.56
N PRO A 84 -25.68 -16.41 1.48
CA PRO A 84 -25.16 -17.51 2.28
C PRO A 84 -23.65 -17.70 2.07
N LEU A 85 -22.93 -17.93 3.17
CA LEU A 85 -21.52 -18.32 3.15
C LEU A 85 -21.45 -19.85 3.30
N SER A 86 -20.66 -20.53 2.47
CA SER A 86 -20.46 -21.97 2.66
C SER A 86 -19.40 -22.22 3.74
N GLU A 87 -19.54 -23.28 4.54
CA GLU A 87 -18.54 -23.69 5.55
C GLU A 87 -17.17 -24.05 4.92
N THR A 88 -17.14 -24.23 3.59
CA THR A 88 -15.97 -24.59 2.79
C THR A 88 -15.32 -23.42 2.07
N ASP A 89 -15.91 -22.22 2.11
CA ASP A 89 -15.27 -21.05 1.52
C ASP A 89 -14.11 -20.63 2.41
N ASP A 90 -12.88 -20.67 1.89
CA ASP A 90 -11.71 -20.01 2.47
C ASP A 90 -11.99 -18.50 2.52
N LEU A 91 -12.67 -18.06 3.56
CA LEU A 91 -13.05 -16.67 3.73
C LEU A 91 -11.80 -15.85 3.98
N PRO A 92 -11.56 -14.80 3.19
CA PRO A 92 -10.42 -13.94 3.42
C PRO A 92 -10.60 -13.17 4.72
N LEU A 93 -9.77 -13.50 5.70
CA LEU A 93 -9.74 -12.88 7.01
C LEU A 93 -8.68 -11.79 7.02
N LEU A 94 -9.13 -10.54 7.03
CA LEU A 94 -8.24 -9.39 7.25
C LEU A 94 -7.96 -9.20 8.74
N CYS A 95 -8.97 -9.42 9.57
CA CYS A 95 -8.83 -9.49 11.02
C CYS A 95 -9.63 -10.69 11.52
N TRP A 96 -9.36 -11.08 12.77
CA TRP A 96 -9.93 -12.25 13.43
C TRP A 96 -11.47 -12.27 13.52
N MET A 97 -12.13 -11.15 13.19
CA MET A 97 -13.54 -10.89 13.51
C MET A 97 -14.41 -10.55 12.31
N HIS A 98 -13.84 -9.85 11.32
CA HIS A 98 -14.58 -9.26 10.23
C HIS A 98 -14.26 -9.99 8.94
N TYR A 99 -15.26 -10.71 8.46
CA TYR A 99 -15.22 -11.47 7.23
C TYR A 99 -16.27 -10.88 6.27
N CYS A 100 -15.96 -10.98 4.99
CA CYS A 100 -16.86 -10.63 3.92
C CYS A 100 -16.60 -11.64 2.80
N CYS A 101 -17.61 -11.95 1.98
CA CYS A 101 -17.36 -12.87 0.88
C CYS A 101 -16.34 -12.26 -0.11
N LYS A 102 -15.61 -13.13 -0.81
CA LYS A 102 -14.55 -12.69 -1.73
C LYS A 102 -15.05 -11.70 -2.80
N SER A 103 -16.29 -11.85 -3.26
CA SER A 103 -16.88 -10.92 -4.25
C SER A 103 -17.08 -9.51 -3.69
N CYS A 104 -17.61 -9.38 -2.47
CA CYS A 104 -17.78 -8.07 -1.84
C CYS A 104 -16.44 -7.42 -1.49
N TRP A 105 -15.45 -8.19 -1.03
CA TRP A 105 -14.09 -7.69 -0.88
C TRP A 105 -13.51 -7.20 -2.21
N ASN A 106 -13.72 -7.96 -3.29
CA ASN A 106 -13.21 -7.61 -4.60
C ASN A 106 -13.82 -6.30 -5.11
N GLU A 107 -15.14 -6.13 -5.00
CA GLU A 107 -15.84 -4.91 -5.40
C GLU A 107 -15.42 -3.70 -4.55
N TYR A 108 -15.33 -3.89 -3.23
CA TYR A 108 -14.89 -2.84 -2.31
C TYR A 108 -13.45 -2.38 -2.61
N LEU A 109 -12.51 -3.31 -2.68
CA LEU A 109 -11.10 -3.00 -2.94
C LEU A 109 -10.91 -2.39 -4.33
N THR A 110 -11.61 -2.91 -5.35
CA THR A 110 -11.59 -2.34 -6.71
C THR A 110 -12.04 -0.89 -6.68
N THR A 111 -13.17 -0.61 -6.04
CA THR A 111 -13.69 0.77 -5.90
C THR A 111 -12.68 1.68 -5.20
N ARG A 112 -12.06 1.23 -4.11
CA ARG A 112 -11.04 2.01 -3.38
C ARG A 112 -9.79 2.29 -4.21
N ILE A 113 -9.34 1.32 -4.99
CA ILE A 113 -8.20 1.45 -5.89
C ILE A 113 -8.51 2.47 -7.00
N GLU A 114 -9.69 2.37 -7.63
CA GLU A 114 -10.09 3.29 -8.70
C GLU A 114 -10.27 4.73 -8.21
N GLN A 115 -10.65 4.92 -6.95
CA GLN A 115 -10.75 6.23 -6.30
C GLN A 115 -9.41 6.76 -5.78
N ASN A 116 -8.30 6.04 -5.95
CA ASN A 116 -6.98 6.35 -5.37
C ASN A 116 -6.99 6.49 -3.83
N LEU A 117 -7.87 5.74 -3.15
CA LEU A 117 -8.02 5.78 -1.68
C LEU A 117 -7.31 4.61 -0.98
N ILE A 118 -6.29 4.05 -1.62
CA ILE A 118 -5.61 2.82 -1.19
C ILE A 118 -4.98 2.98 0.20
N LEU A 119 -4.36 4.13 0.46
CA LEU A 119 -3.72 4.46 1.74
C LEU A 119 -4.70 4.59 2.90
N ASN A 120 -5.98 4.83 2.61
CA ASN A 120 -7.05 4.98 3.59
C ASN A 120 -8.03 3.80 3.53
N CYS A 121 -7.63 2.69 2.91
CA CYS A 121 -8.47 1.52 2.80
C CYS A 121 -8.48 0.78 4.14
N THR A 122 -9.64 0.77 4.80
CA THR A 122 -9.89 0.01 6.03
C THR A 122 -10.92 -1.09 5.75
N CYS A 123 -11.07 -1.99 6.70
CA CYS A 123 -12.11 -3.01 6.70
C CYS A 123 -13.50 -2.40 6.42
N PRO A 124 -14.31 -3.00 5.53
CA PRO A 124 -15.63 -2.47 5.17
C PRO A 124 -16.68 -2.60 6.30
N ILE A 125 -16.36 -3.30 7.38
CA ILE A 125 -17.24 -3.44 8.55
C ILE A 125 -16.98 -2.28 9.52
N SER A 126 -18.07 -1.71 10.05
CA SER A 126 -18.05 -0.55 10.95
C SER A 126 -17.08 -0.70 12.11
N ASP A 127 -16.43 0.41 12.46
CA ASP A 127 -15.54 0.56 13.62
C ASP A 127 -14.30 -0.37 13.64
N CYS A 128 -13.93 -0.93 12.49
CA CYS A 128 -12.72 -1.75 12.35
C CYS A 128 -11.55 -0.94 11.78
N PRO A 129 -10.46 -0.74 12.54
CA PRO A 129 -9.27 -0.03 12.04
C PRO A 129 -8.38 -0.91 11.15
N ALA A 130 -8.72 -2.19 10.94
CA ALA A 130 -7.86 -3.12 10.20
C ALA A 130 -7.67 -2.66 8.75
N GLN A 131 -6.43 -2.70 8.26
CA GLN A 131 -6.06 -2.29 6.91
C GLN A 131 -5.53 -3.47 6.09
N PRO A 132 -5.95 -3.63 4.83
CA PRO A 132 -5.49 -4.71 3.97
C PRO A 132 -4.05 -4.49 3.50
N THR A 133 -3.22 -5.52 3.68
CA THR A 133 -1.86 -5.53 3.13
C THR A 133 -1.86 -5.77 1.62
N THR A 134 -0.72 -5.55 0.98
CA THR A 134 -0.51 -5.83 -0.44
C THR A 134 -0.81 -7.28 -0.79
N ALA A 135 -0.34 -8.22 0.02
CA ALA A 135 -0.60 -9.65 -0.17
C ALA A 135 -2.10 -9.95 -0.08
N PHE A 136 -2.81 -9.36 0.89
CA PHE A 136 -4.26 -9.51 1.01
C PHE A 136 -4.97 -8.99 -0.25
N ILE A 137 -4.66 -7.77 -0.70
CA ILE A 137 -5.27 -7.17 -1.89
C ILE A 137 -5.05 -8.06 -3.12
N ARG A 138 -3.84 -8.56 -3.32
CA ARG A 138 -3.49 -9.48 -4.43
C ARG A 138 -4.22 -10.81 -4.36
N SER A 139 -4.54 -11.32 -3.17
CA SER A 139 -5.30 -12.56 -3.01
C SER A 139 -6.79 -12.43 -3.40
N ILE A 140 -7.33 -11.21 -3.30
CA ILE A 140 -8.74 -10.89 -3.58
C ILE A 140 -8.97 -10.45 -5.02
N ILE A 141 -8.13 -9.53 -5.51
CA ILE A 141 -8.32 -8.88 -6.81
C ILE A 141 -7.79 -9.79 -7.93
N SER A 142 -8.69 -10.40 -8.68
CA SER A 142 -8.33 -11.20 -9.85
C SER A 142 -8.05 -10.36 -11.11
N SER A 143 -8.52 -9.12 -11.16
CA SER A 143 -8.37 -8.24 -12.34
C SER A 143 -6.96 -7.68 -12.43
N LYS A 144 -6.23 -8.04 -13.49
CA LYS A 144 -4.88 -7.53 -13.77
C LYS A 144 -4.85 -6.01 -13.96
N GLU A 145 -5.90 -5.43 -14.53
CA GLU A 145 -5.99 -3.98 -14.73
C GLU A 145 -6.08 -3.24 -13.40
N VAL A 146 -6.89 -3.76 -12.46
CA VAL A 146 -7.05 -3.18 -11.12
C VAL A 146 -5.76 -3.32 -10.31
N ILE A 147 -5.09 -4.47 -10.39
CA ILE A 147 -3.76 -4.65 -9.77
C ILE A 147 -2.74 -3.67 -10.36
N ALA A 148 -2.70 -3.48 -11.69
CA ALA A 148 -1.78 -2.53 -12.30
C ALA A 148 -2.06 -1.08 -11.84
N LYS A 149 -3.33 -0.69 -11.66
CA LYS A 149 -3.69 0.61 -11.06
C LYS A 149 -3.18 0.74 -9.63
N TYR A 150 -3.34 -0.32 -8.82
CA TYR A 150 -2.83 -0.36 -7.45
C TYR A 150 -1.31 -0.24 -7.39
N GLU A 151 -0.58 -0.99 -8.21
CA GLU A 151 0.90 -0.94 -8.26
C GLU A 151 1.40 0.44 -8.70
N LYS A 152 0.76 1.04 -9.71
CA LYS A 152 1.06 2.40 -10.14
C LYS A 152 0.81 3.43 -9.03
N ALA A 153 -0.26 3.26 -8.25
CA ALA A 153 -0.56 4.14 -7.13
C ALA A 153 0.44 3.98 -5.98
N LEU A 154 0.91 2.76 -5.70
CA LEU A 154 2.00 2.52 -4.74
C LEU A 154 3.29 3.20 -5.18
N LEU A 155 3.70 3.00 -6.44
CA LEU A 155 4.90 3.62 -7.00
C LEU A 155 4.82 5.14 -6.94
N ARG A 156 3.66 5.71 -7.27
CA ARG A 156 3.41 7.15 -7.17
C ARG A 156 3.55 7.64 -5.73
N GLY A 157 2.94 6.95 -4.77
CA GLY A 157 3.06 7.27 -3.35
C GLY A 157 4.50 7.22 -2.84
N TYR A 158 5.29 6.24 -3.30
CA TYR A 158 6.72 6.16 -3.00
C TYR A 158 7.48 7.39 -3.51
N VAL A 159 7.34 7.71 -4.80
CA VAL A 159 8.00 8.88 -5.42
C VAL A 159 7.61 10.18 -4.72
N GLU A 160 6.33 10.38 -4.43
CA GLU A 160 5.82 11.60 -3.75
C GLU A 160 6.32 11.74 -2.31
N CYS A 161 6.70 10.64 -1.66
CA CYS A 161 7.26 10.66 -0.30
C CYS A 161 8.79 10.84 -0.28
N CYS A 162 9.48 10.52 -1.37
CA CYS A 162 10.93 10.68 -1.48
C CYS A 162 11.30 12.10 -1.89
N SER A 163 11.92 12.87 -1.00
CA SER A 163 12.31 14.27 -1.26
C SER A 163 13.31 14.46 -2.42
N ASN A 164 13.98 13.39 -2.84
CA ASN A 164 14.92 13.38 -3.95
C ASN A 164 14.32 12.86 -5.26
N LEU A 165 13.04 12.47 -5.29
CA LEU A 165 12.37 11.97 -6.51
C LEU A 165 11.22 12.90 -6.91
N THR A 166 10.98 13.04 -8.20
CA THR A 166 9.77 13.72 -8.72
C THR A 166 9.38 13.15 -10.08
N TRP A 167 8.08 13.19 -10.40
CA TRP A 167 7.58 12.79 -11.71
C TRP A 167 7.91 13.85 -12.76
N CYS A 168 8.25 13.43 -13.98
CA CYS A 168 8.37 14.35 -15.09
C CYS A 168 7.03 15.06 -15.36
N THR A 169 7.06 16.38 -15.36
CA THR A 169 5.87 17.24 -15.49
C THR A 169 5.56 17.61 -16.95
N ASN A 170 6.08 16.86 -17.92
CA ASN A 170 5.87 17.16 -19.33
C ASN A 170 4.37 17.00 -19.67
N PRO A 171 3.70 18.05 -20.20
CA PRO A 171 2.27 17.99 -20.53
C PRO A 171 1.93 16.98 -21.63
N GLN A 172 2.92 16.46 -22.38
CA GLN A 172 2.75 15.39 -23.37
C GLN A 172 2.64 13.99 -22.74
N GLY A 173 2.67 13.86 -21.41
CA GLY A 173 2.47 12.59 -20.71
C GLY A 173 3.73 11.74 -20.61
N CYS A 174 4.83 12.32 -20.11
CA CYS A 174 6.04 11.57 -19.81
C CYS A 174 5.89 10.82 -18.47
N ASP A 175 6.33 9.57 -18.44
CA ASP A 175 6.21 8.64 -17.30
C ASP A 175 7.53 8.40 -16.57
N GLN A 176 8.53 9.23 -16.84
CA GLN A 176 9.85 9.11 -16.21
C GLN A 176 9.89 9.80 -14.86
N ILE A 177 10.76 9.32 -13.98
CA ILE A 177 11.03 9.87 -12.66
C ILE A 177 12.40 10.54 -12.70
N LEU A 178 12.52 11.71 -12.11
CA LEU A 178 13.79 12.43 -11.97
C LEU A 178 14.30 12.24 -10.55
N CYS A 179 15.59 11.95 -10.42
CA CYS A 179 16.31 11.88 -9.17
C CYS A 179 17.21 13.10 -9.02
N LYS A 180 17.02 13.84 -7.92
CA LYS A 180 17.80 15.02 -7.55
C LYS A 180 19.18 14.60 -7.09
N GLU A 181 20.20 14.92 -7.87
CA GLU A 181 21.60 14.78 -7.50
C GLU A 181 22.21 16.17 -7.29
N GLY A 182 22.07 16.70 -6.06
CA GLY A 182 22.65 17.98 -5.65
C GLY A 182 21.64 19.06 -5.25
N LEU A 183 22.03 20.33 -5.35
CA LEU A 183 21.25 21.50 -4.91
C LEU A 183 20.44 22.17 -6.03
N CYS A 184 20.36 21.56 -7.22
CA CYS A 184 19.59 22.11 -8.34
C CYS A 184 18.09 22.15 -8.03
N TYR A 185 17.42 23.22 -8.50
CA TYR A 185 15.97 23.43 -8.34
C TYR A 185 15.14 22.75 -9.42
N GLY A 186 15.77 22.31 -10.52
CA GLY A 186 15.11 21.56 -11.58
C GLY A 186 16.10 20.73 -12.39
N GLU A 187 15.60 19.65 -12.97
CA GLU A 187 16.37 18.71 -13.79
C GLU A 187 15.66 18.46 -15.13
N ALA A 188 16.45 18.29 -16.18
CA ALA A 188 15.93 17.96 -17.50
C ALA A 188 15.75 16.44 -17.63
N CYS A 189 14.56 16.01 -18.04
CA CYS A 189 14.28 14.61 -18.34
C CYS A 189 15.07 14.17 -19.59
N SER A 190 15.89 13.13 -19.48
CA SER A 190 16.70 12.64 -20.60
C SER A 190 15.88 12.08 -21.77
N LYS A 191 14.65 11.62 -21.50
CA LYS A 191 13.73 11.05 -22.52
C LYS A 191 13.04 12.11 -23.37
N CYS A 192 12.65 13.25 -22.76
CA CYS A 192 11.81 14.25 -23.43
C CYS A 192 12.33 15.68 -23.36
N SER A 193 13.48 15.88 -22.72
CA SER A 193 14.16 17.18 -22.51
C SER A 193 13.34 18.22 -21.74
N TRP A 194 12.23 17.82 -21.12
CA TRP A 194 11.42 18.72 -20.29
C TRP A 194 12.10 18.98 -18.96
N ILE A 195 12.14 20.24 -18.54
CA ILE A 195 12.69 20.65 -17.24
C ILE A 195 11.56 20.62 -16.21
N SER A 196 11.72 19.81 -15.17
CA SER A 196 10.77 19.73 -14.05
C SER A 196 11.43 20.22 -12.77
N CYS A 197 10.68 20.94 -11.96
CA CYS A 197 11.11 21.37 -10.63
C CYS A 197 10.87 20.27 -9.60
N PHE A 198 11.71 20.26 -8.55
CA PHE A 198 11.56 19.41 -7.36
C PHE A 198 10.86 20.17 -6.24
#